data_AF-A0A8I3W845-F1
#
_entry.id   AF-A0A8I3W845-F1
#
_cell.length_a   1.000
_cell.length_b   1.000
_cell.length_c   1.000
_cell.angle_alpha   90.00
_cell.angle_beta   90.00
_cell.angle_gamma   90.00
#
_symmetry.space_group_name_H-M   'P 1'
#
loop_
_entity.id
_entity.type
_entity.pdbx_description
1 polymer ?
#
loop_
_entity_poly.entity_id
_entity_poly.type
_entity_poly.pdbx_seq_one_letter_code
_entity_poly.pdbx_strand_id
1 'polypeptide(L)'
;MNKTPKALATKAKIDKWDLIKLHSFFTAKETVSNVNRQPTEWEKIFAVYPSDKGLISRIYKELKQIYRTKTNKPIQKWAKDMNRHVTKEDIYEANNNMEKCSSSLVIREMQIKTTLRYHLTPVRMAIIKKSGDDRCGRGCGEKGTLLHCWWECKLIQPLWKTVWRFLKALEIEIPFDPAIPLLGIYPKDYKSVYYKDTCTRMFIAALFTISNTWKKEKKGIKI
;
A
#
# COMPACT_ATOMS: atom_id res chain seq x y z
N MET A 1 -10.44 -28.98 2.26
CA MET A 1 -9.91 -29.05 3.64
C MET A 1 -10.74 -28.18 4.57
N ASN A 2 -11.44 -28.79 5.53
CA ASN A 2 -12.16 -28.06 6.58
C ASN A 2 -11.15 -27.40 7.53
N LYS A 3 -11.25 -26.08 7.69
CA LYS A 3 -10.33 -25.31 8.54
C LYS A 3 -10.71 -25.51 10.01
N THR A 4 -9.72 -25.81 10.85
CA THR A 4 -9.96 -26.04 12.28
C THR A 4 -10.48 -24.79 12.98
N PRO A 5 -11.36 -24.92 14.01
CA PRO A 5 -11.90 -23.78 14.76
C PRO A 5 -10.81 -22.86 15.33
N LYS A 6 -9.67 -23.43 15.74
CA LYS A 6 -8.50 -22.70 16.24
C LYS A 6 -7.84 -21.85 15.15
N ALA A 7 -7.78 -22.34 13.90
CA ALA A 7 -7.27 -21.57 12.78
C ALA A 7 -8.23 -20.43 12.39
N LEU A 8 -9.54 -20.64 12.50
CA LEU A 8 -10.56 -19.59 12.28
C LEU A 8 -10.49 -18.49 13.35
N ALA A 9 -10.36 -18.88 14.62
CA ALA A 9 -10.22 -17.94 15.74
C ALA A 9 -8.92 -17.13 15.66
N THR A 10 -7.80 -17.76 15.32
CA THR A 10 -6.51 -17.06 15.13
C THR A 10 -6.56 -16.13 13.91
N LYS A 11 -7.19 -16.54 12.80
CA LYS A 11 -7.39 -15.70 11.62
C LYS A 11 -8.27 -14.48 11.90
N ALA A 12 -9.25 -14.60 12.80
CA ALA A 12 -10.09 -13.49 13.22
C ALA A 12 -9.35 -12.48 14.12
N LYS A 13 -8.32 -12.93 14.85
CA LYS A 13 -7.50 -12.11 15.76
C LYS A 13 -6.29 -11.46 15.10
N ILE A 14 -5.74 -12.07 14.04
CA ILE A 14 -4.63 -11.51 13.27
C ILE A 14 -5.15 -10.35 12.42
N ASP A 15 -4.51 -9.18 12.56
CA ASP A 15 -4.85 -8.03 11.71
C ASP A 15 -4.60 -8.37 10.23
N LYS A 16 -5.51 -7.90 9.37
CA LYS A 16 -5.49 -8.24 7.94
C LYS A 16 -4.21 -7.74 7.25
N TRP A 17 -3.57 -6.69 7.78
CA TRP A 17 -2.23 -6.27 7.34
C TRP A 17 -1.16 -7.30 7.65
N ASP A 18 -1.19 -7.89 8.83
CA ASP A 18 -0.21 -8.89 9.23
C ASP A 18 -0.39 -10.19 8.46
N LEU A 19 -1.63 -10.57 8.17
CA LEU A 19 -1.93 -11.70 7.29
C LEU A 19 -1.36 -11.50 5.87
N ILE A 20 -1.41 -10.27 5.37
CA ILE A 20 -0.94 -9.93 4.01
C ILE A 20 0.59 -9.81 3.96
N LYS A 21 1.23 -9.26 4.99
CA LYS A 21 2.69 -9.32 5.14
C LYS A 21 3.17 -10.78 5.18
N LEU A 22 2.50 -11.63 5.96
CA LEU A 22 2.78 -13.06 6.04
C LEU A 22 2.58 -13.74 4.69
N HIS A 23 1.47 -13.48 3.98
CA HIS A 23 1.23 -14.07 2.67
C HIS A 23 2.28 -13.63 1.63
N SER A 24 2.59 -12.34 1.54
CA SER A 24 3.64 -11.84 0.63
C SER A 24 5.00 -12.46 0.96
N PHE A 25 5.26 -12.72 2.24
CA PHE A 25 6.47 -13.35 2.73
C PHE A 25 6.54 -14.85 2.36
N PHE A 26 5.45 -15.59 2.48
CA PHE A 26 5.38 -17.00 2.04
C PHE A 26 5.47 -17.16 0.53
N THR A 27 4.86 -16.25 -0.25
CA THR A 27 5.01 -16.23 -1.72
C THR A 27 6.45 -15.94 -2.14
N ALA A 28 7.17 -15.08 -1.40
CA ALA A 28 8.60 -14.86 -1.62
C ALA A 28 9.42 -16.13 -1.29
N LYS A 29 9.07 -16.89 -0.24
CA LYS A 29 9.71 -18.18 0.10
C LYS A 29 9.60 -19.22 -1.02
N GLU A 30 8.40 -19.40 -1.61
CA GLU A 30 8.19 -20.30 -2.77
C GLU A 30 9.02 -19.87 -3.99
N THR A 31 9.19 -18.57 -4.18
CA THR A 31 10.00 -18.06 -5.29
C THR A 31 11.48 -18.30 -5.03
N VAL A 32 11.94 -18.17 -3.77
CA VAL A 32 13.36 -18.24 -3.35
C VAL A 32 13.91 -19.66 -3.23
N SER A 33 13.09 -20.67 -2.93
CA SER A 33 13.52 -22.08 -3.01
C SER A 33 13.99 -22.49 -4.41
N ASN A 34 13.62 -21.71 -5.44
CA ASN A 34 14.00 -21.92 -6.84
C ASN A 34 15.14 -20.98 -7.32
N VAL A 35 15.77 -20.20 -6.44
CA VAL A 35 16.85 -19.24 -6.82
C VAL A 35 18.12 -19.48 -6.01
N ASN A 36 19.25 -19.69 -6.69
CA ASN A 36 20.57 -19.83 -6.07
C ASN A 36 21.08 -18.48 -5.53
N ARG A 37 20.59 -18.04 -4.36
CA ARG A 37 21.14 -16.89 -3.62
C ARG A 37 21.26 -17.16 -2.12
N GLN A 38 22.12 -16.39 -1.46
CA GLN A 38 22.25 -16.40 -0.01
C GLN A 38 20.91 -16.07 0.67
N PRO A 39 20.46 -16.89 1.66
CA PRO A 39 19.27 -16.63 2.43
C PRO A 39 19.43 -15.37 3.29
N THR A 40 18.40 -14.51 3.29
CA THR A 40 18.27 -13.40 4.24
C THR A 40 18.08 -13.92 5.66
N GLU A 41 18.31 -13.07 6.67
CA GLU A 41 18.08 -13.41 8.09
C GLU A 41 16.69 -14.02 8.33
N TRP A 42 15.67 -13.50 7.63
CA TRP A 42 14.33 -14.05 7.68
C TRP A 42 14.22 -15.46 7.08
N GLU A 43 14.86 -15.69 5.94
CA GLU A 43 14.84 -16.99 5.26
C GLU A 43 15.60 -18.05 6.07
N LYS A 44 16.64 -17.65 6.83
CA LYS A 44 17.35 -18.52 7.78
C LYS A 44 16.43 -19.02 8.90
N ILE A 45 15.54 -18.17 9.43
CA ILE A 45 14.59 -18.56 10.49
C ILE A 45 13.68 -19.71 10.04
N PHE A 46 13.31 -19.76 8.75
CA PHE A 46 12.45 -20.80 8.19
C PHE A 46 13.22 -22.01 7.63
N ALA A 47 14.51 -21.86 7.31
CA ALA A 47 15.36 -22.95 6.82
C ALA A 47 15.84 -23.89 7.94
N VAL A 48 15.96 -23.37 9.17
CA VAL A 48 16.51 -24.12 10.33
C VAL A 48 15.49 -25.07 10.97
N TYR A 49 14.19 -24.97 10.66
CA TYR A 49 13.15 -25.68 11.42
C TYR A 49 12.20 -26.50 10.52
N PRO A 50 12.25 -27.85 10.60
CA PRO A 50 11.33 -28.73 9.89
C PRO A 50 9.97 -28.94 10.59
N SER A 51 9.71 -28.27 11.74
CA SER A 51 8.48 -28.46 12.54
C SER A 51 7.79 -27.14 12.89
N ASP A 52 6.45 -27.14 12.84
CA ASP A 52 5.58 -25.99 13.19
C ASP A 52 5.62 -25.61 14.68
N LYS A 53 6.19 -26.46 15.55
CA LYS A 53 6.18 -26.25 17.01
C LYS A 53 7.12 -25.11 17.39
N GLY A 54 6.55 -23.95 17.74
CA GLY A 54 7.29 -22.76 18.17
C GLY A 54 7.54 -21.74 17.05
N LEU A 55 7.27 -22.10 15.79
CA LEU A 55 7.39 -21.20 14.64
C LEU A 55 6.43 -20.00 14.78
N ILE A 56 5.18 -20.24 15.18
CA ILE A 56 4.17 -19.19 15.39
C ILE A 56 4.60 -18.17 16.45
N SER A 57 5.20 -18.63 17.57
CA SER A 57 5.65 -17.75 18.65
C SER A 57 6.85 -16.88 18.21
N ARG A 58 7.76 -17.43 17.41
CA ARG A 58 8.90 -16.69 16.86
C ARG A 58 8.44 -15.71 15.79
N ILE A 59 7.56 -16.11 14.88
CA ILE A 59 6.90 -15.19 13.92
C ILE A 59 6.23 -14.04 14.69
N TYR A 60 5.53 -14.34 15.78
CA TYR A 60 4.88 -13.31 16.61
C TYR A 60 5.89 -12.36 17.28
N LYS A 61 7.00 -12.87 17.83
CA LYS A 61 8.08 -12.03 18.39
C LYS A 61 8.70 -11.11 17.33
N GLU A 62 8.97 -11.64 16.16
CA GLU A 62 9.53 -10.93 15.02
C GLU A 62 8.56 -9.86 14.47
N LEU A 63 7.28 -10.20 14.30
CA LEU A 63 6.23 -9.22 13.94
C LEU A 63 6.11 -8.11 14.97
N LYS A 64 6.22 -8.43 16.27
CA LYS A 64 6.22 -7.46 17.36
C LYS A 64 7.44 -6.54 17.31
N GLN A 65 8.59 -7.04 16.86
CA GLN A 65 9.81 -6.26 16.66
C GLN A 65 9.71 -5.33 15.44
N ILE A 66 9.10 -5.79 14.34
CA ILE A 66 8.75 -4.95 13.18
C ILE A 66 7.77 -3.84 13.59
N TYR A 67 6.75 -4.15 14.40
CA TYR A 67 5.79 -3.16 14.87
C TYR A 67 6.43 -2.09 15.75
N ARG A 68 7.41 -2.48 16.60
CA ARG A 68 8.23 -1.55 17.39
C ARG A 68 9.10 -0.65 16.51
N THR A 69 9.63 -1.19 15.41
CA THR A 69 10.39 -0.43 14.41
C THR A 69 9.44 0.13 13.35
N LYS A 70 8.54 1.04 13.74
CA LYS A 70 7.75 1.82 12.77
C LYS A 70 8.72 2.54 11.82
N THR A 71 8.91 1.99 10.63
CA THR A 71 9.76 2.60 9.62
C THR A 71 8.95 3.68 8.92
N ASN A 72 9.22 4.95 9.23
CA ASN A 72 8.67 6.10 8.50
C ASN A 72 9.20 6.22 7.06
N LYS A 73 10.04 5.25 6.63
CA LYS A 73 10.69 5.17 5.32
C LYS A 73 9.71 5.32 4.15
N PRO A 74 8.49 4.74 4.17
CA PRO A 74 7.56 4.92 3.05
C PRO A 74 7.05 6.36 2.94
N ILE A 75 6.64 6.99 4.04
CA ILE A 75 6.15 8.39 4.04
C ILE A 75 7.27 9.35 3.67
N GLN A 76 8.49 9.14 4.18
CA GLN A 76 9.66 9.92 3.78
C GLN A 76 10.00 9.77 2.29
N LYS A 77 9.80 8.58 1.72
CA LYS A 77 9.97 8.37 0.28
C LYS A 77 8.91 9.14 -0.52
N TRP A 78 7.66 9.10 -0.08
CA TRP A 78 6.58 9.90 -0.68
C TRP A 78 6.90 11.41 -0.63
N ALA A 79 7.37 11.88 0.53
CA ALA A 79 7.80 13.25 0.73
C ALA A 79 8.89 13.66 -0.28
N LYS A 80 9.90 12.79 -0.46
CA LYS A 80 10.99 13.01 -1.40
C LYS A 80 10.50 13.04 -2.85
N ASP A 81 9.66 12.09 -3.25
CA ASP A 81 9.11 12.03 -4.61
C ASP A 81 8.23 13.26 -4.91
N MET A 82 7.56 13.83 -3.90
CA MET A 82 6.76 15.07 -4.00
C MET A 82 7.55 16.36 -3.76
N ASN A 83 8.87 16.26 -3.51
CA ASN A 83 9.71 17.39 -3.11
C ASN A 83 9.13 18.22 -1.95
N ARG A 84 8.53 17.56 -0.95
CA ARG A 84 7.82 18.20 0.16
C ARG A 84 8.52 17.98 1.49
N HIS A 85 8.60 19.02 2.30
CA HIS A 85 8.98 18.89 3.70
C HIS A 85 7.80 18.31 4.50
N VAL A 86 8.04 17.20 5.20
CA VAL A 86 7.02 16.49 5.99
C VAL A 86 7.42 16.54 7.46
N THR A 87 6.53 17.06 8.30
CA THR A 87 6.73 17.20 9.75
C THR A 87 6.46 15.88 10.49
N LYS A 88 6.78 15.83 11.79
CA LYS A 88 6.45 14.65 12.62
C LYS A 88 4.95 14.49 12.77
N GLU A 89 4.22 15.60 12.82
CA GLU A 89 2.77 15.66 12.90
C GLU A 89 2.14 15.13 11.60
N ASP A 90 2.67 15.51 10.44
CA ASP A 90 2.22 14.98 9.14
C ASP A 90 2.44 13.47 9.03
N ILE A 91 3.59 12.96 9.50
CA ILE A 91 3.87 11.53 9.56
C ILE A 91 2.87 10.82 10.49
N TYR A 92 2.55 11.43 11.63
CA TYR A 92 1.59 10.88 12.57
C TYR A 92 0.17 10.83 11.97
N GLU A 93 -0.29 11.91 11.33
CA GLU A 93 -1.61 11.97 10.68
C GLU A 93 -1.70 10.99 9.52
N ALA A 94 -0.66 10.91 8.67
CA ALA A 94 -0.60 9.94 7.58
C ALA A 94 -0.63 8.49 8.08
N ASN A 95 0.14 8.17 9.12
CA ASN A 95 0.12 6.84 9.72
C ASN A 95 -1.24 6.52 10.33
N ASN A 96 -1.86 7.46 11.05
CA ASN A 96 -3.19 7.28 11.63
C ASN A 96 -4.24 7.06 10.54
N ASN A 97 -4.16 7.79 9.43
CA ASN A 97 -5.06 7.61 8.29
C ASN A 97 -4.84 6.26 7.58
N MET A 98 -3.60 5.78 7.49
CA MET A 98 -3.30 4.44 6.96
C MET A 98 -3.74 3.31 7.92
N GLU A 99 -3.71 3.55 9.23
CA GLU A 99 -4.18 2.63 10.28
C GLU A 99 -5.72 2.60 10.34
N LYS A 100 -6.39 3.71 10.03
CA LYS A 100 -7.85 3.81 9.91
C LYS A 100 -8.37 2.91 8.79
N CYS A 101 -8.73 1.71 9.19
CA CYS A 101 -9.40 0.72 8.38
C CYS A 101 -10.91 0.89 8.46
N SER A 102 -11.60 0.78 7.32
CA SER A 102 -13.06 0.63 7.31
C SER A 102 -13.50 -0.58 8.14
N SER A 103 -14.70 -0.59 8.73
CA SER A 103 -15.27 -1.80 9.34
C SER A 103 -15.58 -2.90 8.31
N SER A 104 -15.81 -2.52 7.04
CA SER A 104 -16.05 -3.46 5.94
C SER A 104 -14.80 -4.23 5.56
N LEU A 105 -14.84 -5.56 5.67
CA LEU A 105 -13.74 -6.45 5.31
C LEU A 105 -13.28 -6.28 3.85
N VAL A 106 -14.20 -5.94 2.96
CA VAL A 106 -13.95 -5.70 1.54
C VAL A 106 -13.14 -4.42 1.37
N ILE A 107 -13.56 -3.33 2.02
CA ILE A 107 -12.86 -2.04 1.96
C ILE A 107 -11.47 -2.14 2.60
N ARG A 108 -11.35 -2.84 3.74
CA ARG A 108 -10.04 -3.11 4.37
C ARG A 108 -9.09 -3.83 3.42
N GLU A 109 -9.59 -4.86 2.73
CA GLU A 109 -8.78 -5.58 1.75
C GLU A 109 -8.29 -4.70 0.62
N MET A 110 -9.17 -3.80 0.17
CA MET A 110 -8.88 -2.86 -0.90
C MET A 110 -7.83 -1.84 -0.46
N GLN A 111 -7.96 -1.26 0.73
CA GLN A 111 -6.98 -0.36 1.32
C GLN A 111 -5.61 -1.04 1.41
N ILE A 112 -5.55 -2.27 1.95
CA ILE A 112 -4.29 -3.01 2.08
C ILE A 112 -3.67 -3.31 0.71
N LYS A 113 -4.47 -3.80 -0.25
CA LYS A 113 -4.01 -4.08 -1.62
C LYS A 113 -3.49 -2.82 -2.31
N THR A 114 -4.15 -1.68 -2.10
CA THR A 114 -3.76 -0.39 -2.69
C THR A 114 -2.46 0.10 -2.08
N THR A 115 -2.33 0.05 -0.76
CA THR A 115 -1.11 0.44 -0.07
C THR A 115 0.08 -0.47 -0.39
N LEU A 116 -0.13 -1.77 -0.59
CA LEU A 116 0.91 -2.64 -1.14
C LEU A 116 1.34 -2.24 -2.55
N ARG A 117 0.40 -1.84 -3.41
CA ARG A 117 0.72 -1.40 -4.77
C ARG A 117 1.44 -0.06 -4.80
N TYR A 118 1.21 0.83 -3.84
CA TYR A 118 2.08 1.99 -3.63
C TYR A 118 3.53 1.55 -3.47
N HIS A 119 3.79 0.41 -2.84
CA HIS A 119 5.16 -0.04 -2.63
C HIS A 119 5.78 -0.82 -3.80
N LEU A 120 5.00 -1.28 -4.77
CA LEU A 120 5.45 -2.08 -5.92
C LEU A 120 5.33 -1.32 -7.26
N THR A 121 5.91 -0.12 -7.31
CA THR A 121 5.96 0.68 -8.54
C THR A 121 6.83 0.02 -9.62
N PRO A 122 6.63 0.36 -10.91
CA PRO A 122 7.50 -0.11 -11.99
C PRO A 122 8.98 0.17 -11.74
N VAL A 123 9.33 1.36 -11.23
CA VAL A 123 10.72 1.67 -10.82
C VAL A 123 11.27 0.70 -9.78
N ARG A 124 10.46 0.32 -8.77
CA ARG A 124 10.88 -0.67 -7.77
C ARG A 124 10.94 -2.08 -8.35
N MET A 125 9.99 -2.43 -9.21
CA MET A 125 9.99 -3.71 -9.88
C MET A 125 11.21 -3.88 -10.78
N ALA A 126 11.61 -2.82 -11.50
CA ALA A 126 12.82 -2.78 -12.31
C ALA A 126 14.06 -3.13 -11.49
N ILE A 127 14.23 -2.50 -10.32
CA ILE A 127 15.33 -2.79 -9.39
C ILE A 127 15.27 -4.23 -8.89
N ILE A 128 14.10 -4.70 -8.43
CA ILE A 128 13.93 -6.06 -7.87
C ILE A 128 14.23 -7.13 -8.92
N LYS A 129 13.74 -6.92 -10.15
CA LYS A 129 13.90 -7.86 -11.26
C LYS A 129 15.23 -7.70 -12.00
N LYS A 130 16.04 -6.70 -11.64
CA LYS A 130 17.23 -6.28 -12.40
C LYS A 130 16.91 -6.04 -13.88
N SER A 131 15.73 -5.50 -14.17
CA SER A 131 15.29 -5.12 -15.52
C SER A 131 15.39 -3.61 -15.70
N GLY A 132 15.63 -3.15 -16.93
CA GLY A 132 15.63 -1.72 -17.26
C GLY A 132 14.22 -1.11 -17.44
N ASP A 133 13.17 -1.93 -17.50
CA ASP A 133 11.81 -1.44 -17.73
C ASP A 133 11.19 -0.84 -16.47
N ASP A 134 11.38 0.47 -16.31
CA ASP A 134 10.83 1.28 -15.23
C ASP A 134 9.59 2.09 -15.65
N ARG A 135 9.03 1.80 -16.83
CA ARG A 135 7.91 2.55 -17.43
C ARG A 135 6.61 2.32 -16.69
N CYS A 136 5.74 3.32 -16.74
CA CYS A 136 4.43 3.28 -16.12
C CYS A 136 3.63 2.10 -16.66
N GLY A 137 3.19 1.22 -15.76
CA GLY A 137 2.40 0.04 -16.13
C GLY A 137 0.97 0.34 -16.58
N ARG A 138 0.67 1.61 -16.93
CA ARG A 138 -0.54 2.05 -17.63
C ARG A 138 -0.31 2.35 -19.12
N GLY A 139 0.91 2.12 -19.62
CA GLY A 139 1.25 2.37 -21.02
C GLY A 139 1.32 3.85 -21.43
N CYS A 140 1.41 4.80 -20.49
CA CYS A 140 1.47 6.22 -20.83
C CYS A 140 2.82 6.67 -21.44
N GLY A 141 3.85 5.81 -21.38
CA GLY A 141 5.20 6.05 -21.91
C GLY A 141 6.19 6.65 -20.91
N GLU A 142 5.72 7.24 -19.81
CA GLU A 142 6.56 7.88 -18.80
C GLU A 142 7.10 6.91 -17.75
N LYS A 143 8.10 7.35 -16.98
CA LYS A 143 8.67 6.58 -15.87
C LYS A 143 7.64 6.33 -14.78
N GLY A 144 7.47 5.07 -14.40
CA GLY A 144 6.53 4.60 -13.38
C GLY A 144 7.02 4.86 -11.96
N THR A 145 7.24 6.13 -11.62
CA THR A 145 7.48 6.55 -10.23
C THR A 145 6.20 6.41 -9.40
N LEU A 146 6.34 6.54 -8.09
CA LEU A 146 5.21 6.48 -7.18
C LEU A 146 4.24 7.63 -7.43
N LEU A 147 4.74 8.86 -7.43
CA LEU A 147 3.92 10.04 -7.68
C LEU A 147 3.31 10.01 -9.08
N HIS A 148 4.07 9.60 -10.10
CA HIS A 148 3.55 9.46 -11.46
C HIS A 148 2.39 8.47 -11.52
N CYS A 149 2.57 7.25 -11.00
CA CYS A 149 1.56 6.19 -11.11
C CYS A 149 0.26 6.49 -10.36
N TRP A 150 0.25 7.41 -9.39
CA TRP A 150 -0.91 7.65 -8.52
C TRP A 150 -1.46 9.06 -8.59
N TRP A 151 -0.69 10.01 -9.13
CA TRP A 151 -1.10 11.39 -9.31
C TRP A 151 -0.84 11.87 -10.73
N GLU A 152 0.41 12.02 -11.14
CA GLU A 152 0.78 12.84 -12.33
C GLU A 152 0.40 12.19 -13.66
N CYS A 153 0.22 10.88 -13.71
CA CYS A 153 -0.04 10.17 -14.94
C CYS A 153 -1.25 10.76 -15.68
N LYS A 154 -1.04 11.18 -16.93
CA LYS A 154 -2.06 11.78 -17.80
C LYS A 154 -3.34 10.95 -17.93
N LEU A 155 -3.23 9.62 -17.77
CA LEU A 155 -4.37 8.70 -17.86
C LEU A 155 -5.29 8.71 -16.63
N ILE A 156 -4.80 9.17 -15.47
CA ILE A 156 -5.57 9.24 -14.22
C ILE A 156 -5.89 10.67 -13.78
N GLN A 157 -5.16 11.66 -14.30
CA GLN A 157 -5.43 13.08 -14.06
C GLN A 157 -6.90 13.49 -14.31
N PRO A 158 -7.60 13.00 -15.36
CA PRO A 158 -9.03 13.28 -15.54
C PRO A 158 -9.90 12.82 -14.36
N LEU A 159 -9.59 11.66 -13.76
CA LEU A 159 -10.30 11.17 -12.58
C LEU A 159 -10.11 12.11 -11.39
N TRP A 160 -8.87 12.54 -11.12
CA TRP A 160 -8.59 13.47 -10.03
C TRP A 160 -9.31 14.81 -10.22
N LYS A 161 -9.32 15.35 -11.45
CA LYS A 161 -10.09 16.57 -11.77
C LYS A 161 -11.58 16.39 -11.51
N THR A 162 -12.17 15.23 -11.84
CA THR A 162 -13.58 14.92 -11.56
C THR A 162 -13.86 14.82 -10.06
N VAL A 163 -12.98 14.16 -9.30
CA VAL A 163 -13.10 14.08 -7.83
C VAL A 163 -13.13 15.49 -7.22
N TRP A 164 -12.23 16.39 -7.64
CA TRP A 164 -12.21 17.76 -7.13
C TRP A 164 -13.42 18.59 -7.54
N ARG A 165 -13.93 18.43 -8.78
CA ARG A 165 -15.19 19.08 -9.19
C ARG A 165 -16.36 18.65 -8.31
N PHE A 166 -16.42 17.36 -7.97
CA PHE A 166 -17.45 16.84 -7.08
C PHE A 166 -17.32 17.39 -5.66
N LEU A 167 -16.09 17.46 -5.12
CA LEU A 167 -15.85 18.08 -3.81
C LEU A 167 -16.30 19.54 -3.80
N LYS A 168 -15.98 20.31 -4.85
CA LYS A 168 -16.45 21.69 -4.99
C LYS A 168 -17.98 21.79 -5.04
N ALA A 169 -18.66 20.86 -5.70
CA ALA A 169 -20.13 20.80 -5.73
C ALA A 169 -20.75 20.47 -4.36
N LEU A 170 -19.98 19.90 -3.44
CA LEU A 170 -20.35 19.70 -2.03
C LEU A 170 -19.90 20.84 -1.13
N GLU A 171 -19.46 21.98 -1.69
CA GLU A 171 -18.91 23.13 -0.95
C GLU A 171 -17.64 22.77 -0.14
N ILE A 172 -16.95 21.70 -0.54
CA ILE A 172 -15.68 21.29 0.05
C ILE A 172 -14.55 21.86 -0.81
N GLU A 173 -14.04 23.01 -0.39
CA GLU A 173 -12.87 23.63 -1.02
C GLU A 173 -11.58 23.17 -0.35
N ILE A 174 -10.79 22.39 -1.09
CA ILE A 174 -9.45 21.93 -0.66
C ILE A 174 -8.44 22.11 -1.81
N PRO A 175 -7.16 22.36 -1.51
CA PRO A 175 -6.12 22.48 -2.53
C PRO A 175 -6.04 21.24 -3.43
N PHE A 176 -5.71 21.42 -4.72
CA PHE A 176 -5.42 20.31 -5.64
C PHE A 176 -3.99 19.80 -5.41
N ASP A 177 -3.78 19.16 -4.26
CA ASP A 177 -2.46 18.70 -3.78
C ASP A 177 -2.47 17.16 -3.61
N PRO A 178 -1.49 16.42 -4.18
CA PRO A 178 -1.37 14.97 -4.02
C PRO A 178 -1.23 14.51 -2.56
N ALA A 179 -0.68 15.34 -1.66
CA ALA A 179 -0.51 14.96 -0.26
C ALA A 179 -1.85 14.66 0.44
N ILE A 180 -2.94 15.29 -0.02
CA ILE A 180 -4.27 15.11 0.56
C ILE A 180 -4.84 13.71 0.26
N PRO A 181 -5.02 13.27 -0.99
CA PRO A 181 -5.59 11.96 -1.27
C PRO A 181 -4.60 10.81 -1.06
N LEU A 182 -3.29 11.04 -1.19
CA LEU A 182 -2.29 9.96 -1.11
C LEU A 182 -1.81 9.70 0.32
N LEU A 183 -1.66 10.77 1.12
CA LEU A 183 -1.17 10.68 2.49
C LEU A 183 -2.19 11.10 3.55
N GLY A 184 -3.32 11.72 3.16
CA GLY A 184 -4.30 12.24 4.11
C GLY A 184 -3.80 13.45 4.88
N ILE A 185 -2.82 14.19 4.34
CA ILE A 185 -2.26 15.39 4.97
C ILE A 185 -3.08 16.58 4.49
N TYR A 186 -3.90 17.13 5.37
CA TYR A 186 -4.73 18.31 5.08
C TYR A 186 -4.05 19.61 5.51
N PRO A 187 -4.40 20.76 4.91
CA PRO A 187 -4.00 22.08 5.41
C PRO A 187 -4.42 22.26 6.89
N LYS A 188 -3.58 22.93 7.68
CA LYS A 188 -3.78 23.08 9.14
C LYS A 188 -5.03 23.89 9.51
N ASP A 189 -5.43 24.79 8.62
CA ASP A 189 -6.62 25.63 8.67
C ASP A 189 -7.91 24.85 8.37
N TYR A 190 -7.81 23.65 7.81
CA TYR A 190 -8.97 22.81 7.48
C TYR A 190 -9.45 21.99 8.70
N LYS A 191 -10.33 22.59 9.52
CA LYS A 191 -10.70 22.06 10.86
C LYS A 191 -11.90 21.11 10.91
N SER A 192 -12.69 20.96 9.84
CA SER A 192 -13.90 20.12 9.90
C SER A 192 -13.57 18.62 9.80
N VAL A 193 -13.72 17.91 10.92
CA VAL A 193 -13.58 16.44 10.98
C VAL A 193 -14.59 15.74 10.05
N TYR A 194 -15.80 16.30 9.91
CA TYR A 194 -16.85 15.76 9.06
C TYR A 194 -16.47 15.79 7.56
N TYR A 195 -15.91 16.90 7.10
CA TYR A 195 -15.45 17.00 5.70
C TYR A 195 -14.22 16.13 5.44
N LYS A 196 -13.31 16.00 6.41
CA LYS A 196 -12.16 15.08 6.30
C LYS A 196 -12.60 13.63 6.09
N ASP A 197 -13.62 13.16 6.82
CA ASP A 197 -14.13 11.78 6.65
C ASP A 197 -14.75 11.57 5.26
N THR A 198 -15.59 12.51 4.82
CA THR A 198 -16.21 12.48 3.49
C THR A 198 -15.17 12.46 2.37
N CYS A 199 -14.18 13.36 2.43
CA CYS A 199 -13.07 13.41 1.49
C CYS A 199 -12.28 12.10 1.48
N THR A 200 -11.96 11.55 2.66
CA THR A 200 -11.18 10.31 2.79
C THR A 200 -11.88 9.14 2.10
N ARG A 201 -13.19 8.99 2.27
CA ARG A 201 -13.97 7.93 1.59
C ARG A 201 -13.92 8.07 0.07
N MET A 202 -14.05 9.30 -0.44
CA MET A 202 -13.95 9.57 -1.87
C MET A 202 -12.55 9.28 -2.43
N PHE A 203 -11.49 9.70 -1.72
CA PHE A 203 -10.13 9.43 -2.14
C PHE A 203 -9.82 7.94 -2.17
N ILE A 204 -10.27 7.19 -1.16
CA ILE A 204 -10.15 5.73 -1.16
C ILE A 204 -10.84 5.12 -2.39
N ALA A 205 -12.03 5.59 -2.74
CA ALA A 205 -12.74 5.13 -3.92
C ALA A 205 -11.99 5.45 -5.22
N ALA A 206 -11.46 6.67 -5.35
CA ALA A 206 -10.66 7.08 -6.51
C ALA A 206 -9.38 6.23 -6.64
N LEU A 207 -8.65 6.05 -5.55
CA LEU A 207 -7.45 5.21 -5.48
C LEU A 207 -7.74 3.75 -5.81
N PHE A 208 -8.88 3.24 -5.36
CA PHE A 208 -9.32 1.91 -5.71
C PHE A 208 -9.60 1.77 -7.21
N THR A 209 -10.28 2.74 -7.81
CA THR A 209 -10.50 2.80 -9.26
C THR A 209 -9.16 2.81 -10.02
N ILE A 210 -8.22 3.66 -9.61
CA ILE A 210 -6.85 3.75 -10.17
C ILE A 210 -6.10 2.41 -10.04
N SER A 211 -6.26 1.71 -8.92
CA SER A 211 -5.67 0.40 -8.68
C SER A 211 -6.29 -0.68 -9.58
N ASN A 212 -7.58 -0.60 -9.88
CA ASN A 212 -8.26 -1.59 -10.71
C ASN A 212 -8.00 -1.42 -12.19
N THR A 213 -7.87 -0.20 -12.70
CA THR A 213 -7.50 0.05 -14.11
C THR A 213 -6.14 -0.57 -14.42
N TRP A 214 -5.23 -0.57 -13.45
CA TRP A 214 -3.91 -1.20 -13.54
C TRP A 214 -3.95 -2.73 -13.79
N LYS A 215 -5.05 -3.41 -13.44
CA LYS A 215 -5.21 -4.87 -13.68
C LYS A 215 -5.78 -5.19 -15.06
N LYS A 216 -6.53 -4.27 -15.67
CA LYS A 216 -7.23 -4.53 -16.93
C LYS A 216 -6.25 -4.59 -18.12
N GLU A 217 -5.20 -3.80 -18.12
CA GLU A 217 -4.22 -3.76 -19.22
C GLU A 217 -3.38 -5.04 -19.33
N LYS A 218 -3.14 -5.76 -18.21
CA LYS A 218 -2.39 -7.03 -18.24
C LYS A 218 -3.13 -8.20 -18.89
N LYS A 219 -4.43 -8.08 -19.18
CA LYS A 219 -5.20 -9.12 -19.86
C LYS A 219 -5.13 -9.03 -21.40
N GLY A 220 -4.44 -8.03 -21.95
CA GLY A 220 -4.40 -7.76 -23.39
C GLY A 220 -3.13 -8.21 -24.12
N ILE A 221 -2.16 -8.86 -23.47
CA ILE A 221 -0.95 -9.36 -24.14
C ILE A 221 -1.01 -10.89 -24.15
N LYS A 222 -1.64 -11.44 -25.18
CA LYS A 222 -1.27 -12.74 -25.75
C LYS A 222 -0.37 -12.43 -26.94
N ILE A 223 0.90 -12.80 -26.82
CA ILE A 223 1.75 -13.05 -28.00
C ILE A 223 1.42 -14.48 -28.42
#